data_AF-A0A3B9P8D3-F1
#
_entry.id   AF-A0A3B9P8D3-F1
#
_cell.length_a   1.000
_cell.length_b   1.000
_cell.length_c   1.000
_cell.angle_alpha   90.00
_cell.angle_beta   90.00
_cell.angle_gamma   90.00
#
_symmetry.space_group_name_H-M   'P 1'
#
loop_
_entity.id
_entity.type
_entity.pdbx_description
1 polymer ?
#
loop_
_entity_poly.entity_id
_entity_poly.type
_entity_poly.pdbx_seq_one_letter_code
_entity_poly.pdbx_strand_id
1 'polypeptide(L)'
;EQVYDPIYRQENGMLTLMTESYRNGAVISGNSWGPSGTPQGYDYDTRLVDIGVRDADPETPGNQALTFVLSIMNGKGGTSTQGTPDEAKNTFTIGSTYMQNDDSTGSQRLNINDLSYNTAHGPALDGRMIPHMVAPGCYVDSTSMTSLHGLMCGTSMASPQVSGAAALFHEQYRNRFGQDPSPALVKAAFLPVAHDLMGNKDADGGILGHPFDAKQGWGRLDADAVLDPAMSVLYYDQETLFHNTGEFWGFPIKGELDELRAMLVWTDAPGHGLGGDASAWVNDLDLSVSFNGQTYYGNNFGADGFSVPGGSPDMMNNTEGVFLRNLNSDIVTITVTAANIAGDGVPNLGDDTDQDFALAVYYSLSDKTYKYILPIIYR
;
A
#
# COMPACT_ATOMS: atom_id res chain seq x y z
N GLU A 1 35.93 -11.73 -18.85
CA GLU A 1 34.90 -11.47 -17.82
C GLU A 1 33.98 -10.40 -18.37
N GLN A 2 32.70 -10.71 -18.59
CA GLN A 2 31.72 -9.65 -18.84
C GLN A 2 31.56 -8.91 -17.51
N VAL A 3 32.03 -7.67 -17.46
CA VAL A 3 31.69 -6.75 -16.38
C VAL A 3 30.20 -6.50 -16.52
N TYR A 4 29.38 -7.21 -15.75
CA TYR A 4 27.96 -6.96 -15.67
C TYR A 4 27.78 -5.65 -14.90
N ASP A 5 27.47 -4.57 -15.61
CA ASP A 5 26.99 -3.35 -14.98
C ASP A 5 25.46 -3.48 -14.84
N PRO A 6 24.91 -3.48 -13.62
CA PRO A 6 23.49 -3.64 -13.40
C PRO A 6 22.68 -2.59 -14.18
N ILE A 7 21.61 -3.03 -14.86
CA ILE A 7 20.77 -2.16 -15.70
C ILE A 7 20.28 -0.93 -14.93
N TYR A 8 19.93 -1.07 -13.64
CA TYR A 8 19.47 0.04 -12.81
C TYR A 8 20.47 1.20 -12.66
N ARG A 9 21.77 0.99 -12.97
CA ARG A 9 22.79 2.06 -12.95
C ARG A 9 22.86 2.86 -14.25
N GLN A 10 22.19 2.39 -15.29
CA GLN A 10 22.09 3.10 -16.56
C GLN A 10 21.01 4.17 -16.46
N GLU A 11 21.08 5.18 -17.34
CA GLU A 11 20.01 6.17 -17.48
C GLU A 11 18.68 5.46 -17.74
N ASN A 12 17.65 5.81 -16.97
CA ASN A 12 16.33 5.16 -17.02
C ASN A 12 16.34 3.66 -16.71
N GLY A 13 17.37 3.16 -16.03
CA GLY A 13 17.55 1.74 -15.75
C GLY A 13 16.40 1.12 -14.95
N MET A 14 15.89 1.83 -13.94
CA MET A 14 14.74 1.37 -13.15
C MET A 14 13.48 1.20 -14.03
N LEU A 15 13.14 2.22 -14.82
CA LEU A 15 11.99 2.16 -15.73
C LEU A 15 12.17 1.06 -16.78
N THR A 16 13.38 0.92 -17.34
CA THR A 16 13.70 -0.15 -18.31
C THR A 16 13.40 -1.54 -17.76
N LEU A 17 13.75 -1.82 -16.49
CA LEU A 17 13.45 -3.11 -15.86
C LEU A 17 11.93 -3.36 -15.71
N MET A 18 11.17 -2.30 -15.42
CA MET A 18 9.71 -2.35 -15.31
C MET A 18 9.06 -2.54 -16.68
N THR A 19 9.51 -1.80 -17.70
CA THR A 19 9.10 -1.95 -19.10
C THR A 19 9.30 -3.38 -19.58
N GLU A 20 10.48 -3.96 -19.35
CA GLU A 20 10.76 -5.34 -19.77
C GLU A 20 9.89 -6.34 -19.01
N SER A 21 9.63 -6.12 -17.72
CA SER A 21 8.71 -6.96 -16.94
C SER A 21 7.30 -6.94 -17.54
N TYR A 22 6.77 -5.74 -17.82
CA TYR A 22 5.46 -5.56 -18.44
C TYR A 22 5.38 -6.20 -19.85
N ARG A 23 6.38 -5.95 -20.71
CA ARG A 23 6.43 -6.52 -22.06
C ARG A 23 6.53 -8.05 -22.08
N ASN A 24 7.00 -8.66 -20.99
CA ASN A 24 6.99 -10.11 -20.78
C ASN A 24 5.68 -10.63 -20.13
N GLY A 25 4.67 -9.79 -19.99
CA GLY A 25 3.33 -10.15 -19.50
C GLY A 25 3.19 -10.15 -17.98
N ALA A 26 4.14 -9.56 -17.24
CA ALA A 26 4.01 -9.41 -15.80
C ALA A 26 3.01 -8.30 -15.45
N VAL A 27 2.14 -8.56 -14.48
CA VAL A 27 1.21 -7.57 -13.89
C VAL A 27 1.58 -7.22 -12.45
N ILE A 28 2.49 -8.01 -11.85
CA ILE A 28 3.10 -7.79 -10.54
C ILE A 28 4.60 -7.98 -10.68
N SER A 29 5.37 -7.09 -10.05
CA SER A 29 6.83 -7.18 -9.94
C SER A 29 7.22 -7.17 -8.46
N GLY A 30 7.81 -8.26 -7.98
CA GLY A 30 8.33 -8.39 -6.61
C GLY A 30 9.83 -8.07 -6.57
N ASN A 31 10.22 -7.08 -5.75
CA ASN A 31 11.55 -6.49 -5.77
C ASN A 31 12.17 -6.51 -4.36
N SER A 32 13.16 -7.37 -4.20
CA SER A 32 13.91 -7.55 -2.94
C SER A 32 15.29 -6.89 -2.98
N TRP A 33 15.38 -5.70 -3.57
CA TRP A 33 16.61 -4.96 -3.86
C TRP A 33 16.30 -3.47 -4.09
N GLY A 34 17.33 -2.63 -4.10
CA GLY A 34 17.19 -1.22 -4.42
C GLY A 34 18.54 -0.57 -4.79
N PRO A 35 18.57 0.55 -5.54
CA PRO A 35 19.80 1.24 -5.95
C PRO A 35 20.72 1.73 -4.83
N SER A 36 20.16 2.12 -3.67
CA SER A 36 20.92 2.68 -2.54
C SER A 36 20.62 1.95 -1.23
N GLY A 37 21.69 1.68 -0.48
CA GLY A 37 21.64 1.14 0.88
C GLY A 37 21.35 2.17 1.97
N THR A 38 21.25 3.44 1.61
CA THR A 38 21.07 4.58 2.53
C THR A 38 19.94 5.50 2.06
N PRO A 39 19.26 6.21 2.97
CA PRO A 39 18.17 7.10 2.62
C PRO A 39 18.66 8.19 1.68
N GLN A 40 18.03 8.34 0.52
CA GLN A 40 18.32 9.42 -0.43
C GLN A 40 17.13 10.37 -0.59
N GLY A 41 15.97 10.08 0.01
CA GLY A 41 14.73 10.80 -0.26
C GLY A 41 14.05 10.31 -1.53
N TYR A 42 13.09 11.08 -2.02
CA TYR A 42 12.49 10.88 -3.34
C TYR A 42 13.46 11.30 -4.47
N ASP A 43 14.42 10.42 -4.77
CA ASP A 43 15.46 10.63 -5.77
C ASP A 43 15.04 10.23 -7.20
N TYR A 44 15.98 10.31 -8.14
CA TYR A 44 15.72 10.04 -9.55
C TYR A 44 15.19 8.62 -9.79
N ASP A 45 15.83 7.62 -9.20
CA ASP A 45 15.43 6.22 -9.35
C ASP A 45 14.06 5.96 -8.71
N THR A 46 13.79 6.60 -7.56
CA THR A 46 12.48 6.58 -6.89
C THR A 46 11.39 7.15 -7.80
N ARG A 47 11.67 8.27 -8.48
CA ARG A 47 10.75 8.87 -9.46
C ARG A 47 10.45 7.95 -10.64
N LEU A 48 11.46 7.25 -11.16
CA LEU A 48 11.27 6.28 -12.24
C LEU A 48 10.37 5.12 -11.83
N VAL A 49 10.45 4.68 -10.57
CA VAL A 49 9.54 3.65 -10.04
C VAL A 49 8.10 4.16 -9.97
N ASP A 50 7.87 5.37 -9.49
CA ASP A 50 6.51 5.94 -9.45
C ASP A 50 5.91 6.11 -10.85
N ILE A 51 6.71 6.52 -11.85
CA ILE A 51 6.31 6.51 -13.27
C ILE A 51 5.90 5.10 -13.67
N GLY A 52 6.77 4.11 -13.47
CA GLY A 52 6.55 2.76 -13.94
C GLY A 52 5.38 2.03 -13.26
N VAL A 53 5.00 2.41 -12.04
CA VAL A 53 3.81 1.83 -11.38
C VAL A 53 2.55 2.24 -12.12
N ARG A 54 2.43 3.52 -12.49
CA ARG A 54 1.32 4.02 -13.29
C ARG A 54 1.39 3.50 -14.72
N ASP A 55 2.56 3.63 -15.32
CA ASP A 55 2.80 3.36 -16.72
C ASP A 55 4.20 2.79 -16.95
N ALA A 56 4.30 1.46 -16.97
CA ALA A 56 5.57 0.75 -17.10
C ALA A 56 6.19 0.86 -18.51
N ASP A 57 5.43 1.21 -19.55
CA ASP A 57 5.93 1.34 -20.92
C ASP A 57 5.35 2.58 -21.64
N PRO A 58 5.75 3.82 -21.26
CA PRO A 58 5.08 5.05 -21.73
C PRO A 58 5.04 5.29 -23.25
N GLU A 59 5.76 4.49 -24.04
CA GLU A 59 5.69 4.52 -25.50
C GLU A 59 4.51 3.70 -26.06
N THR A 60 3.88 2.86 -25.23
CA THR A 60 2.70 2.07 -25.56
C THR A 60 1.44 2.88 -25.22
N PRO A 61 0.43 2.97 -26.13
CA PRO A 61 -0.76 3.78 -25.86
C PRO A 61 -1.54 3.34 -24.61
N GLY A 62 -1.92 4.31 -23.78
CA GLY A 62 -2.63 4.11 -22.52
C GLY A 62 -1.67 3.92 -21.34
N ASN A 63 -2.17 3.46 -20.20
CA ASN A 63 -1.34 3.23 -19.00
C ASN A 63 -1.08 1.74 -18.79
N GLN A 64 0.21 1.36 -18.72
CA GLN A 64 0.64 0.00 -18.48
C GLN A 64 0.93 -0.23 -17.00
N ALA A 65 -0.14 -0.21 -16.20
CA ALA A 65 -0.02 -0.30 -14.75
C ALA A 65 0.66 -1.61 -14.29
N LEU A 66 1.60 -1.48 -13.35
CA LEU A 66 2.38 -2.60 -12.84
C LEU A 66 2.41 -2.54 -11.31
N THR A 67 1.84 -3.56 -10.65
CA THR A 67 1.89 -3.64 -9.18
C THR A 67 3.34 -3.89 -8.74
N PHE A 68 3.98 -2.91 -8.11
CA PHE A 68 5.37 -3.01 -7.69
C PHE A 68 5.47 -3.24 -6.17
N VAL A 69 5.73 -4.49 -5.77
CA VAL A 69 5.91 -4.88 -4.37
C VAL A 69 7.39 -4.79 -4.03
N LEU A 70 7.75 -3.97 -3.05
CA LEU A 70 9.14 -3.63 -2.74
C LEU A 70 9.47 -4.02 -1.30
N SER A 71 10.60 -4.69 -1.09
CA SER A 71 11.17 -4.82 0.26
C SER A 71 11.73 -3.48 0.70
N ILE A 72 11.30 -2.96 1.86
CA ILE A 72 12.02 -1.84 2.48
C ILE A 72 13.44 -2.29 2.85
N MET A 73 14.39 -1.37 3.01
CA MET A 73 15.77 -1.66 3.40
C MET A 73 15.89 -2.52 4.67
N ASN A 74 16.97 -3.29 4.76
CA ASN A 74 17.39 -3.91 6.03
C ASN A 74 18.08 -2.86 6.95
N GLY A 75 17.35 -1.80 7.30
CA GLY A 75 17.82 -0.60 8.00
C GLY A 75 18.06 -0.73 9.50
N LYS A 76 17.65 -1.85 10.10
CA LYS A 76 17.83 -2.18 11.54
C LYS A 76 17.17 -1.19 12.51
N GLY A 77 15.89 -0.90 12.30
CA GLY A 77 15.11 0.00 13.15
C GLY A 77 15.51 1.47 12.95
N GLY A 78 15.45 2.28 14.01
CA GLY A 78 15.82 3.70 13.96
C GLY A 78 14.74 4.60 13.37
N THR A 79 15.16 5.68 12.71
CA THR A 79 14.29 6.66 12.05
C THR A 79 14.85 6.95 10.68
N SER A 80 13.98 6.86 9.67
CA SER A 80 14.33 7.05 8.27
C SER A 80 15.53 6.21 7.85
N THR A 81 15.45 4.88 8.03
CA THR A 81 16.52 3.93 7.72
C THR A 81 16.27 3.11 6.44
N GLN A 82 15.33 3.58 5.62
CA GLN A 82 15.05 3.08 4.27
C GLN A 82 16.18 3.39 3.27
N GLY A 83 16.10 2.82 2.08
CA GLY A 83 17.00 3.07 0.95
C GLY A 83 16.26 3.61 -0.28
N THR A 84 16.94 3.63 -1.42
CA THR A 84 16.31 3.88 -2.72
C THR A 84 15.86 2.54 -3.30
N PRO A 85 14.63 2.39 -3.83
CA PRO A 85 13.60 3.40 -4.07
C PRO A 85 12.44 3.35 -3.06
N ASP A 86 12.72 3.02 -1.80
CA ASP A 86 11.71 2.69 -0.77
C ASP A 86 10.68 3.82 -0.52
N GLU A 87 11.06 5.06 -0.84
CA GLU A 87 10.25 6.27 -0.69
C GLU A 87 9.32 6.54 -1.89
N ALA A 88 9.25 5.64 -2.87
CA ALA A 88 8.32 5.73 -4.00
C ALA A 88 6.87 5.65 -3.49
N LYS A 89 6.04 6.64 -3.83
CA LYS A 89 4.66 6.76 -3.32
C LYS A 89 3.77 5.61 -3.80
N ASN A 90 3.98 5.19 -5.04
CA ASN A 90 3.07 4.31 -5.75
C ASN A 90 3.39 2.83 -5.52
N THR A 91 4.51 2.51 -4.88
CA THR A 91 4.88 1.12 -4.56
C THR A 91 4.07 0.55 -3.39
N PHE A 92 4.13 -0.76 -3.25
CA PHE A 92 3.72 -1.48 -2.05
C PHE A 92 4.97 -1.90 -1.25
N THR A 93 5.53 -0.96 -0.49
CA THR A 93 6.72 -1.16 0.37
C THR A 93 6.44 -2.02 1.61
N ILE A 94 7.22 -3.09 1.80
CA ILE A 94 7.00 -4.17 2.78
C ILE A 94 8.17 -4.29 3.76
N GLY A 95 7.89 -4.15 5.06
CA GLY A 95 8.80 -4.47 6.16
C GLY A 95 8.71 -5.92 6.63
N SER A 96 9.49 -6.29 7.65
CA SER A 96 9.68 -7.69 8.03
C SER A 96 9.36 -7.98 9.51
N THR A 97 8.60 -9.05 9.76
CA THR A 97 8.43 -9.71 11.07
C THR A 97 9.17 -11.05 11.14
N TYR A 98 9.20 -11.69 12.31
CA TYR A 98 9.76 -13.04 12.45
C TYR A 98 8.79 -14.13 11.97
N MET A 99 9.33 -15.20 11.36
CA MET A 99 8.56 -16.40 10.97
C MET A 99 8.92 -17.62 11.82
N GLN A 100 10.21 -17.96 11.88
CA GLN A 100 10.68 -19.19 12.50
C GLN A 100 11.78 -18.89 13.54
N ASN A 101 12.20 -19.92 14.27
CA ASN A 101 13.32 -19.84 15.19
C ASN A 101 14.66 -19.94 14.45
N ASP A 102 15.68 -19.30 15.03
CA ASP A 102 17.06 -19.39 14.57
C ASP A 102 17.71 -20.70 15.04
N ASP A 103 17.16 -21.84 14.59
CA ASP A 103 17.61 -23.16 15.04
C ASP A 103 17.88 -24.13 13.88
N SER A 104 17.80 -23.67 12.62
CA SER A 104 17.96 -24.48 11.40
C SER A 104 17.00 -25.67 11.26
N THR A 105 16.08 -25.88 12.20
CA THR A 105 15.12 -26.99 12.18
C THR A 105 13.79 -26.64 11.50
N GLY A 106 13.58 -25.36 11.19
CA GLY A 106 12.35 -24.86 10.61
C GLY A 106 11.21 -24.65 11.63
N SER A 107 11.55 -24.64 12.92
CA SER A 107 10.59 -24.54 14.02
C SER A 107 9.85 -23.20 13.98
N GLN A 108 8.52 -23.24 13.81
CA GLN A 108 7.69 -22.05 13.71
C GLN A 108 7.68 -21.26 15.02
N ARG A 109 7.69 -19.93 14.91
CA ARG A 109 7.39 -19.06 16.06
C ARG A 109 5.89 -18.95 16.24
N LEU A 110 5.44 -19.01 17.48
CA LEU A 110 4.04 -18.74 17.82
C LEU A 110 3.73 -17.24 17.80
N ASN A 111 4.71 -16.41 18.17
CA ASN A 111 4.60 -14.96 18.01
C ASN A 111 5.37 -14.51 16.75
N ILE A 112 4.63 -14.25 15.68
CA ILE A 112 5.13 -13.71 14.41
C ILE A 112 4.84 -12.20 14.25
N ASN A 113 4.45 -11.53 15.35
CA ASN A 113 4.05 -10.12 15.36
C ASN A 113 5.15 -9.17 15.83
N ASP A 114 6.26 -9.67 16.37
CA ASP A 114 7.44 -8.84 16.59
C ASP A 114 8.07 -8.50 15.22
N LEU A 115 8.35 -7.21 15.00
CA LEU A 115 9.18 -6.79 13.87
C LEU A 115 10.56 -7.43 14.00
N SER A 116 11.09 -7.88 12.86
CA SER A 116 12.43 -8.44 12.78
C SER A 116 13.48 -7.35 12.97
N TYR A 117 14.58 -7.68 13.64
CA TYR A 117 15.64 -6.71 13.97
C TYR A 117 16.28 -6.03 12.76
N ASN A 118 16.12 -6.59 11.56
CA ASN A 118 16.71 -6.08 10.33
C ASN A 118 15.83 -5.03 9.64
N THR A 119 14.50 -5.00 9.87
CA THR A 119 13.61 -4.13 9.09
C THR A 119 13.94 -2.65 9.31
N ALA A 120 13.93 -1.85 8.24
CA ALA A 120 13.99 -0.40 8.36
C ALA A 120 12.70 0.15 8.99
N HIS A 121 12.82 1.33 9.58
CA HIS A 121 11.70 2.17 9.98
C HIS A 121 11.73 3.45 9.14
N GLY A 122 10.55 3.93 8.77
CA GLY A 122 10.40 5.27 8.24
C GLY A 122 10.47 6.34 9.36
N PRO A 123 9.80 7.48 9.18
CA PRO A 123 9.11 7.88 7.94
C PRO A 123 10.10 8.03 6.77
N ALA A 124 9.56 8.15 5.56
CA ALA A 124 10.29 8.71 4.42
C ALA A 124 10.91 10.06 4.80
N LEU A 125 11.94 10.54 4.08
CA LEU A 125 12.60 11.80 4.45
C LEU A 125 11.66 13.01 4.38
N ASP A 126 10.62 12.93 3.55
CA ASP A 126 9.56 13.94 3.44
C ASP A 126 8.41 13.78 4.45
N GLY A 127 8.49 12.77 5.34
CA GLY A 127 7.54 12.54 6.43
C GLY A 127 6.47 11.48 6.15
N ARG A 128 6.33 10.98 4.92
CA ARG A 128 5.34 9.93 4.59
C ARG A 128 5.59 8.66 5.40
N MET A 129 4.51 7.98 5.77
CA MET A 129 4.58 6.77 6.58
C MET A 129 4.88 5.56 5.70
N ILE A 130 6.08 5.00 5.87
CA ILE A 130 6.52 3.75 5.25
C ILE A 130 7.20 2.87 6.32
N PRO A 131 7.23 1.53 6.18
CA PRO A 131 6.62 0.74 5.10
C PRO A 131 5.09 0.81 5.15
N HIS A 132 4.42 0.42 4.06
CA HIS A 132 2.95 0.37 4.04
C HIS A 132 2.40 -0.82 4.83
N MET A 133 3.10 -1.95 4.81
CA MET A 133 2.72 -3.20 5.48
C MET A 133 3.99 -3.95 5.90
N VAL A 134 3.87 -4.91 6.81
CA VAL A 134 4.93 -5.87 7.13
C VAL A 134 4.51 -7.31 6.85
N ALA A 135 5.45 -8.22 6.65
CA ALA A 135 5.15 -9.64 6.52
C ALA A 135 6.29 -10.49 7.12
N PRO A 136 6.07 -11.79 7.42
CA PRO A 136 7.14 -12.65 7.91
C PRO A 136 8.32 -12.70 6.94
N GLY A 137 9.50 -12.24 7.38
CA GLY A 137 10.71 -12.12 6.57
C GLY A 137 11.99 -12.58 7.27
N CYS A 138 11.96 -12.87 8.57
CA CYS A 138 13.13 -13.41 9.27
C CYS A 138 12.98 -14.90 9.61
N TYR A 139 14.01 -15.68 9.24
CA TYR A 139 14.04 -17.14 9.29
C TYR A 139 12.95 -17.77 8.42
N VAL A 140 12.83 -17.30 7.18
CA VAL A 140 11.93 -17.87 6.18
C VAL A 140 12.64 -19.01 5.48
N ASP A 141 12.04 -20.20 5.50
CA ASP A 141 12.52 -21.37 4.75
C ASP A 141 12.09 -21.27 3.29
N SER A 142 13.05 -21.22 2.37
CA SER A 142 12.78 -21.12 0.94
C SER A 142 13.84 -21.86 0.12
N THR A 143 13.60 -21.98 -1.18
CA THR A 143 14.48 -22.71 -2.11
C THR A 143 15.90 -22.13 -2.11
N SER A 144 16.89 -23.00 -2.03
CA SER A 144 18.30 -22.64 -2.19
C SER A 144 18.82 -23.00 -3.58
N MET A 145 20.00 -22.49 -3.94
CA MET A 145 20.65 -22.80 -5.22
C MET A 145 21.07 -24.29 -5.37
N THR A 146 20.94 -25.11 -4.32
CA THR A 146 21.43 -26.50 -4.28
C THR A 146 20.33 -27.56 -4.27
N SER A 147 19.17 -27.32 -4.89
CA SER A 147 18.00 -28.24 -4.85
C SER A 147 17.51 -28.57 -3.43
N LEU A 148 17.84 -27.73 -2.46
CA LEU A 148 17.45 -27.83 -1.06
C LEU A 148 16.64 -26.60 -0.66
N HIS A 149 16.26 -26.53 0.60
CA HIS A 149 15.71 -25.33 1.23
C HIS A 149 16.67 -24.83 2.31
N GLY A 150 16.49 -23.58 2.71
CA GLY A 150 17.25 -23.00 3.82
C GLY A 150 16.60 -21.74 4.35
N LEU A 151 16.92 -21.44 5.61
CA LEU A 151 16.45 -20.24 6.28
C LEU A 151 17.24 -19.01 5.83
N MET A 152 16.52 -17.96 5.44
CA MET A 152 17.06 -16.63 5.23
C MET A 152 16.32 -15.60 6.09
N CYS A 153 16.98 -14.48 6.36
CA CYS A 153 16.39 -13.38 7.11
C CYS A 153 16.62 -12.06 6.37
N GLY A 154 15.54 -11.32 6.14
CA GLY A 154 15.56 -10.04 5.46
C GLY A 154 14.15 -9.57 5.09
N THR A 155 13.97 -8.27 4.94
CA THR A 155 12.80 -7.71 4.23
C THR A 155 12.68 -8.28 2.81
N SER A 156 13.81 -8.68 2.22
CA SER A 156 13.91 -9.45 0.98
C SER A 156 13.12 -10.76 0.97
N MET A 157 12.80 -11.33 2.14
CA MET A 157 11.98 -12.54 2.28
C MET A 157 10.54 -12.21 2.69
N ALA A 158 10.25 -11.00 3.16
CA ALA A 158 8.90 -10.53 3.48
C ALA A 158 8.12 -10.11 2.23
N SER A 159 8.72 -9.32 1.33
CA SER A 159 8.03 -8.82 0.13
C SER A 159 7.55 -9.92 -0.83
N PRO A 160 8.22 -11.09 -0.99
CA PRO A 160 7.69 -12.17 -1.83
C PRO A 160 6.44 -12.82 -1.24
N GLN A 161 6.25 -12.80 0.09
CA GLN A 161 5.00 -13.27 0.72
C GLN A 161 3.82 -12.40 0.27
N VAL A 162 4.00 -11.07 0.32
CA VAL A 162 2.98 -10.11 -0.13
C VAL A 162 2.79 -10.19 -1.64
N SER A 163 3.86 -10.38 -2.42
CA SER A 163 3.78 -10.58 -3.87
C SER A 163 2.93 -11.81 -4.24
N GLY A 164 3.10 -12.92 -3.51
CA GLY A 164 2.29 -14.13 -3.68
C GLY A 164 0.82 -13.92 -3.33
N ALA A 165 0.54 -13.24 -2.21
CA ALA A 165 -0.83 -12.88 -1.84
C ALA A 165 -1.49 -11.93 -2.85
N ALA A 166 -0.74 -10.94 -3.36
CA ALA A 166 -1.19 -10.04 -4.41
C ALA A 166 -1.50 -10.80 -5.71
N ALA A 167 -0.72 -11.83 -6.06
CA ALA A 167 -0.99 -12.66 -7.23
C ALA A 167 -2.31 -13.44 -7.10
N LEU A 168 -2.60 -14.00 -5.91
CA LEU A 168 -3.89 -14.64 -5.63
C LEU A 168 -5.05 -13.64 -5.70
N PHE A 169 -4.85 -12.43 -5.18
CA PHE A 169 -5.85 -11.37 -5.27
C PHE A 169 -6.11 -10.94 -6.72
N HIS A 170 -5.06 -10.76 -7.53
CA HIS A 170 -5.17 -10.50 -8.97
C HIS A 170 -5.98 -11.59 -9.67
N GLU A 171 -5.70 -12.88 -9.40
CA GLU A 171 -6.48 -13.99 -9.95
C GLU A 171 -7.96 -13.91 -9.55
N GLN A 172 -8.25 -13.74 -8.26
CA GLN A 172 -9.63 -13.63 -7.77
C GLN A 172 -10.37 -12.43 -8.37
N TYR A 173 -9.72 -11.27 -8.42
CA TYR A 173 -10.29 -10.05 -8.97
C TYR A 173 -10.58 -10.20 -10.46
N ARG A 174 -9.62 -10.74 -11.24
CA ARG A 174 -9.81 -11.04 -12.67
C ARG A 174 -10.96 -12.01 -12.91
N ASN A 175 -11.08 -13.07 -12.10
CA ASN A 175 -12.17 -14.02 -12.20
C ASN A 175 -13.55 -13.40 -11.90
N ARG A 176 -13.60 -12.36 -11.06
CA ARG A 176 -14.84 -11.70 -10.65
C ARG A 176 -15.25 -10.54 -11.57
N PHE A 177 -14.29 -9.75 -12.03
CA PHE A 177 -14.54 -8.48 -12.74
C PHE A 177 -14.10 -8.50 -14.21
N GLY A 178 -13.35 -9.52 -14.64
CA GLY A 178 -12.90 -9.68 -16.03
C GLY A 178 -11.73 -8.77 -16.44
N GLN A 179 -11.12 -8.07 -15.48
CA GLN A 179 -9.97 -7.18 -15.67
C GLN A 179 -9.01 -7.29 -14.48
N ASP A 180 -7.80 -6.75 -14.61
CA ASP A 180 -6.84 -6.69 -13.51
C ASP A 180 -7.17 -5.54 -12.55
N PRO A 181 -6.91 -5.70 -11.24
CA PRO A 181 -6.99 -4.59 -10.30
C PRO A 181 -5.82 -3.62 -10.54
N SER A 182 -6.06 -2.33 -10.32
CA SER A 182 -4.98 -1.35 -10.33
C SER A 182 -3.98 -1.58 -9.18
N PRO A 183 -2.72 -1.10 -9.30
CA PRO A 183 -1.77 -1.09 -8.19
C PRO A 183 -2.32 -0.38 -6.94
N ALA A 184 -3.08 0.71 -7.13
CA ALA A 184 -3.75 1.42 -6.06
C ALA A 184 -4.82 0.55 -5.37
N LEU A 185 -5.62 -0.20 -6.14
CA LEU A 185 -6.63 -1.11 -5.58
C LEU A 185 -6.01 -2.27 -4.81
N VAL A 186 -4.87 -2.81 -5.26
CA VAL A 186 -4.15 -3.84 -4.50
C VAL A 186 -3.77 -3.30 -3.12
N LYS A 187 -3.20 -2.09 -3.02
CA LYS A 187 -2.94 -1.46 -1.72
C LYS A 187 -4.26 -1.25 -0.95
N ALA A 188 -5.29 -0.69 -1.59
CA ALA A 188 -6.56 -0.39 -0.94
C ALA A 188 -7.23 -1.64 -0.34
N ALA A 189 -7.17 -2.79 -1.00
CA ALA A 189 -7.72 -4.04 -0.51
C ALA A 189 -6.92 -4.63 0.67
N PHE A 190 -5.60 -4.47 0.67
CA PHE A 190 -4.72 -5.14 1.64
C PHE A 190 -4.58 -4.38 2.96
N LEU A 191 -4.41 -3.06 2.90
CA LEU A 191 -4.08 -2.22 4.05
C LEU A 191 -5.16 -2.16 5.16
N PRO A 192 -6.48 -2.04 4.88
CA PRO A 192 -7.49 -1.90 5.94
C PRO A 192 -7.70 -3.15 6.78
N VAL A 193 -7.30 -4.31 6.27
CA VAL A 193 -7.44 -5.61 6.93
C VAL A 193 -6.11 -6.19 7.40
N ALA A 194 -5.04 -5.40 7.35
CA ALA A 194 -3.76 -5.78 7.94
C ALA A 194 -3.91 -6.05 9.45
N HIS A 195 -3.17 -7.03 9.94
CA HIS A 195 -3.15 -7.40 11.35
C HIS A 195 -2.32 -6.39 12.14
N ASP A 196 -2.98 -5.62 12.98
CA ASP A 196 -2.39 -4.70 13.94
C ASP A 196 -1.46 -5.43 14.93
N LEU A 197 -0.23 -4.91 15.08
CA LEU A 197 0.82 -5.49 15.91
C LEU A 197 1.02 -4.75 17.24
N MET A 198 0.08 -3.88 17.64
CA MET A 198 0.11 -3.20 18.93
C MET A 198 0.47 -4.16 20.09
N GLY A 199 1.38 -3.71 20.96
CA GLY A 199 1.86 -4.49 22.10
C GLY A 199 3.02 -5.44 21.79
N ASN A 200 3.36 -5.65 20.52
CA ASN A 200 4.55 -6.42 20.10
C ASN A 200 5.77 -5.50 19.97
N LYS A 201 6.94 -6.09 19.72
CA LYS A 201 8.20 -5.36 19.62
C LYS A 201 8.44 -4.79 18.23
N ASP A 202 8.96 -3.57 18.17
CA ASP A 202 9.60 -3.02 16.97
C ASP A 202 11.04 -3.53 16.81
N ALA A 203 11.73 -3.13 15.73
CA ALA A 203 13.11 -3.55 15.46
C ALA A 203 14.13 -2.99 16.48
N ASP A 204 13.79 -1.91 17.19
CA ASP A 204 14.60 -1.30 18.24
C ASP A 204 14.34 -1.95 19.63
N GLY A 205 13.38 -2.88 19.71
CA GLY A 205 12.93 -3.53 20.94
C GLY A 205 11.92 -2.71 21.75
N GLY A 206 11.45 -1.58 21.23
CA GLY A 206 10.34 -0.80 21.77
C GLY A 206 8.99 -1.49 21.56
N ILE A 207 7.96 -1.07 22.29
CA ILE A 207 6.60 -1.60 22.13
C ILE A 207 5.85 -0.79 21.08
N LEU A 208 5.27 -1.48 20.10
CA LEU A 208 4.44 -0.89 19.05
C LEU A 208 3.12 -0.35 19.61
N GLY A 209 2.72 0.80 19.09
CA GLY A 209 1.36 1.32 19.19
C GLY A 209 0.44 0.71 18.13
N HIS A 210 -0.73 1.30 17.96
CA HIS A 210 -1.62 0.98 16.85
C HIS A 210 -1.13 1.66 15.56
N PRO A 211 -1.41 1.05 14.38
CA PRO A 211 -1.42 1.75 13.11
C PRO A 211 -2.29 3.02 13.17
N PHE A 212 -2.03 4.02 12.34
CA PHE A 212 -1.03 4.10 11.27
C PHE A 212 0.32 4.64 11.77
N ASP A 213 1.43 3.94 11.51
CA ASP A 213 2.77 4.37 11.94
C ASP A 213 3.88 4.09 10.89
N ALA A 214 5.10 4.58 11.15
CA ALA A 214 6.27 4.39 10.27
C ALA A 214 7.14 3.16 10.62
N LYS A 215 6.58 2.14 11.26
CA LYS A 215 7.28 0.92 11.69
C LYS A 215 6.59 -0.33 11.16
N GLN A 216 5.34 -0.53 11.55
CA GLN A 216 4.47 -1.61 11.06
C GLN A 216 3.61 -1.16 9.88
N GLY A 217 3.58 0.14 9.58
CA GLY A 217 2.70 0.69 8.55
C GLY A 217 1.24 0.58 8.98
N TRP A 218 0.45 -0.08 8.14
CA TRP A 218 -0.93 -0.46 8.43
C TRP A 218 -1.05 -1.77 9.23
N GLY A 219 0.05 -2.51 9.42
CA GLY A 219 0.09 -3.78 10.13
C GLY A 219 0.73 -4.90 9.32
N ARG A 220 0.65 -6.13 9.81
CA ARG A 220 1.17 -7.33 9.12
C ARG A 220 0.16 -7.85 8.11
N LEU A 221 0.64 -8.41 7.00
CA LEU A 221 -0.16 -9.18 6.05
C LEU A 221 -1.07 -10.18 6.79
N ASP A 222 -2.35 -10.12 6.43
CA ASP A 222 -3.37 -11.12 6.71
C ASP A 222 -4.00 -11.54 5.38
N ALA A 223 -3.43 -12.59 4.78
CA ALA A 223 -3.86 -13.05 3.46
C ALA A 223 -5.29 -13.60 3.47
N ASP A 224 -5.74 -14.18 4.59
CA ASP A 224 -7.10 -14.71 4.76
C ASP A 224 -8.11 -13.55 4.73
N ALA A 225 -7.84 -12.49 5.48
CA ALA A 225 -8.73 -11.33 5.54
C ALA A 225 -8.90 -10.59 4.20
N VAL A 226 -7.96 -10.73 3.27
CA VAL A 226 -8.05 -10.16 1.91
C VAL A 226 -8.70 -11.13 0.92
N LEU A 227 -8.32 -12.42 0.96
CA LEU A 227 -8.73 -13.42 -0.04
C LEU A 227 -10.06 -14.12 0.28
N ASP A 228 -10.45 -14.15 1.55
CA ASP A 228 -11.74 -14.66 2.03
C ASP A 228 -12.27 -13.76 3.17
N PRO A 229 -12.67 -12.52 2.85
CA PRO A 229 -13.03 -11.54 3.87
C PRO A 229 -14.27 -11.95 4.66
N ALA A 230 -14.18 -11.90 5.99
CA ALA A 230 -15.32 -12.12 6.89
C ALA A 230 -16.38 -10.99 6.81
N MET A 231 -15.98 -9.82 6.29
CA MET A 231 -16.84 -8.65 6.07
C MET A 231 -17.26 -8.57 4.60
N SER A 232 -18.34 -7.84 4.32
CA SER A 232 -18.65 -7.48 2.93
C SER A 232 -17.62 -6.49 2.42
N VAL A 233 -17.27 -6.57 1.13
CA VAL A 233 -16.27 -5.69 0.52
C VAL A 233 -16.81 -5.05 -0.74
N LEU A 234 -16.65 -3.73 -0.83
CA LEU A 234 -16.84 -2.94 -2.03
C LEU A 234 -15.48 -2.51 -2.55
N TYR A 235 -15.26 -2.72 -3.85
CA TYR A 235 -14.10 -2.21 -4.57
C TYR A 235 -14.58 -1.17 -5.57
N TYR A 236 -13.92 -0.02 -5.59
CA TYR A 236 -14.08 1.05 -6.55
C TYR A 236 -12.69 1.34 -7.13
N ASP A 237 -12.51 1.21 -8.44
CA ASP A 237 -11.17 1.19 -9.04
C ASP A 237 -11.11 2.05 -10.30
N GLN A 238 -10.49 3.23 -10.19
CA GLN A 238 -10.23 4.17 -11.28
C GLN A 238 -11.47 4.56 -12.12
N GLU A 239 -12.67 4.53 -11.52
CA GLU A 239 -13.93 4.83 -12.21
C GLU A 239 -14.25 6.34 -12.26
N THR A 240 -13.60 7.16 -11.43
CA THR A 240 -13.69 8.63 -11.44
C THR A 240 -12.33 9.23 -11.73
N LEU A 241 -12.31 10.22 -12.61
CA LEU A 241 -11.15 11.06 -12.91
C LEU A 241 -11.47 12.48 -12.45
N PHE A 242 -10.69 13.02 -11.52
CA PHE A 242 -10.74 14.42 -11.15
C PHE A 242 -9.83 15.24 -12.05
N HIS A 243 -10.31 16.38 -12.51
CA HIS A 243 -9.58 17.32 -13.37
C HIS A 243 -9.18 18.60 -12.64
N ASN A 244 -9.86 18.93 -11.55
CA ASN A 244 -9.67 20.21 -10.87
C ASN A 244 -9.69 20.06 -9.35
N THR A 245 -8.87 20.89 -8.70
CA THR A 245 -8.95 21.13 -7.26
C THR A 245 -10.37 21.52 -6.83
N GLY A 246 -10.87 20.84 -5.81
CA GLY A 246 -12.20 21.04 -5.22
C GLY A 246 -13.30 20.14 -5.79
N GLU A 247 -13.01 19.30 -6.80
CA GLU A 247 -13.92 18.25 -7.22
C GLU A 247 -14.06 17.17 -6.13
N PHE A 248 -15.17 16.46 -6.12
CA PHE A 248 -15.40 15.38 -5.17
C PHE A 248 -16.29 14.30 -5.74
N TRP A 249 -16.11 13.09 -5.23
CA TRP A 249 -16.94 11.93 -5.46
C TRP A 249 -17.45 11.42 -4.12
N GLY A 250 -18.71 11.01 -4.05
CA GLY A 250 -19.23 10.44 -2.81
C GLY A 250 -20.37 9.47 -3.03
N PHE A 251 -20.49 8.50 -2.12
CA PHE A 251 -21.56 7.51 -2.18
C PHE A 251 -22.05 7.12 -0.77
N PRO A 252 -23.36 6.91 -0.61
CA PRO A 252 -23.92 6.41 0.64
C PRO A 252 -23.89 4.88 0.69
N ILE A 253 -23.41 4.32 1.79
CA ILE A 253 -23.65 2.94 2.18
C ILE A 253 -24.87 2.93 3.10
N LYS A 254 -25.90 2.17 2.72
CA LYS A 254 -27.15 2.04 3.47
C LYS A 254 -27.26 0.66 4.10
N GLY A 255 -27.86 0.62 5.28
CA GLY A 255 -28.04 -0.57 6.10
C GLY A 255 -27.58 -0.29 7.53
N GLU A 256 -28.01 -1.12 8.48
CA GLU A 256 -27.57 -1.00 9.87
C GLU A 256 -26.10 -1.42 9.98
N LEU A 257 -25.17 -0.48 9.77
CA LEU A 257 -23.73 -0.74 9.76
C LEU A 257 -23.19 -0.85 11.19
N ASP A 258 -22.33 -1.85 11.43
CA ASP A 258 -21.70 -2.07 12.74
C ASP A 258 -20.19 -1.76 12.71
N GLU A 259 -19.44 -2.35 11.77
CA GLU A 259 -18.03 -2.05 11.53
C GLU A 259 -17.83 -1.60 10.07
N LEU A 260 -16.93 -0.64 9.86
CA LEU A 260 -16.55 -0.12 8.53
C LEU A 260 -15.06 0.21 8.52
N ARG A 261 -14.36 -0.25 7.48
CA ARG A 261 -12.98 0.12 7.19
C ARG A 261 -12.88 0.58 5.74
N ALA A 262 -12.66 1.86 5.54
CA ALA A 262 -12.43 2.44 4.22
C ALA A 262 -10.94 2.72 4.03
N MET A 263 -10.41 2.41 2.85
CA MET A 263 -9.04 2.71 2.45
C MET A 263 -9.04 3.32 1.07
N LEU A 264 -8.74 4.63 1.00
CA LEU A 264 -8.48 5.37 -0.22
C LEU A 264 -7.00 5.23 -0.57
N VAL A 265 -6.70 4.92 -1.83
CA VAL A 265 -5.34 4.92 -2.37
C VAL A 265 -5.36 5.50 -3.77
N TRP A 266 -4.34 6.27 -4.12
CA TRP A 266 -4.13 6.72 -5.49
C TRP A 266 -2.69 6.50 -5.95
N THR A 267 -2.52 6.22 -7.24
CA THR A 267 -1.22 6.27 -7.89
C THR A 267 -0.97 7.73 -8.28
N ASP A 268 -0.21 8.42 -7.44
CA ASP A 268 0.05 9.86 -7.51
C ASP A 268 0.98 10.20 -8.67
N ALA A 269 0.87 11.43 -9.18
CA ALA A 269 1.76 11.96 -10.22
C ALA A 269 3.23 11.91 -9.74
N PRO A 270 4.22 11.66 -10.62
CA PRO A 270 5.62 11.61 -10.21
C PRO A 270 6.11 12.94 -9.60
N GLY A 271 6.72 12.87 -8.42
CA GLY A 271 7.34 14.02 -7.75
C GLY A 271 8.64 14.52 -8.40
N HIS A 272 9.37 15.39 -7.69
CA HIS A 272 10.51 16.14 -8.21
C HIS A 272 11.76 15.29 -8.57
N GLY A 273 11.99 14.16 -7.89
CA GLY A 273 13.11 13.24 -8.17
C GLY A 273 14.51 13.78 -7.83
N LEU A 274 14.62 14.68 -6.85
CA LEU A 274 15.88 15.35 -6.46
C LEU A 274 16.51 14.77 -5.19
N GLY A 275 15.81 13.86 -4.51
CA GLY A 275 16.19 13.36 -3.18
C GLY A 275 15.98 14.39 -2.06
N GLY A 276 16.48 14.08 -0.87
CA GLY A 276 16.36 14.92 0.32
C GLY A 276 14.98 14.82 1.00
N ASP A 277 14.63 15.87 1.75
CA ASP A 277 13.44 15.95 2.60
C ASP A 277 12.30 16.81 2.00
N ALA A 278 12.44 17.20 0.74
CA ALA A 278 11.40 17.93 0.03
C ALA A 278 10.17 17.04 -0.23
N SER A 279 8.98 17.62 -0.08
CA SER A 279 7.71 16.95 -0.34
C SER A 279 7.65 16.33 -1.73
N ALA A 280 7.45 15.01 -1.79
CA ALA A 280 7.33 14.29 -3.05
C ALA A 280 5.90 14.16 -3.57
N TRP A 281 4.89 14.28 -2.71
CA TRP A 281 3.47 14.22 -3.10
C TRP A 281 3.10 15.39 -4.00
N VAL A 282 2.22 15.14 -4.97
CA VAL A 282 1.83 16.12 -6.00
C VAL A 282 0.35 16.39 -5.92
N ASN A 283 -0.47 15.35 -6.11
CA ASN A 283 -1.91 15.43 -5.93
C ASN A 283 -2.29 15.01 -4.50
N ASP A 284 -3.29 15.70 -3.97
CA ASP A 284 -3.80 15.55 -2.62
C ASP A 284 -5.29 15.18 -2.69
N LEU A 285 -5.63 13.99 -2.19
CA LEU A 285 -6.99 13.48 -2.12
C LEU A 285 -7.38 13.22 -0.66
N ASP A 286 -8.49 13.80 -0.22
CA ASP A 286 -9.01 13.62 1.14
C ASP A 286 -10.14 12.58 1.17
N LEU A 287 -9.96 11.53 1.96
CA LEU A 287 -11.02 10.64 2.41
C LEU A 287 -11.76 11.26 3.59
N SER A 288 -13.08 11.28 3.50
CA SER A 288 -13.93 11.52 4.65
C SER A 288 -15.11 10.56 4.72
N VAL A 289 -15.49 10.21 5.94
CA VAL A 289 -16.66 9.38 6.23
C VAL A 289 -17.57 10.13 7.19
N SER A 290 -18.83 10.33 6.80
CA SER A 290 -19.80 11.08 7.58
C SER A 290 -21.05 10.28 7.92
N PHE A 291 -21.42 10.28 9.20
CA PHE A 291 -22.65 9.67 9.71
C PHE A 291 -23.04 10.32 11.04
N ASN A 292 -24.33 10.32 11.37
CA ASN A 292 -24.86 10.88 12.63
C ASN A 292 -24.39 12.32 12.95
N GLY A 293 -24.17 13.15 11.91
CA GLY A 293 -23.72 14.54 12.03
C GLY A 293 -22.23 14.72 12.34
N GLN A 294 -21.44 13.64 12.35
CA GLN A 294 -20.00 13.65 12.54
C GLN A 294 -19.27 13.37 11.22
N THR A 295 -18.04 13.86 11.11
CA THR A 295 -17.13 13.59 9.99
C THR A 295 -15.82 13.05 10.53
N TYR A 296 -15.31 12.00 9.89
CA TYR A 296 -14.05 11.35 10.18
C TYR A 296 -13.16 11.51 8.95
N TYR A 297 -12.00 12.14 9.11
CA TYR A 297 -11.03 12.27 8.02
C TYR A 297 -10.06 11.09 8.00
N GLY A 298 -9.49 10.81 6.82
CA GLY A 298 -8.44 9.83 6.65
C GLY A 298 -7.29 10.03 7.62
N ASN A 299 -6.74 8.92 8.09
CA ASN A 299 -5.56 8.85 8.96
C ASN A 299 -5.69 9.53 10.33
N ASN A 300 -6.89 10.01 10.69
CA ASN A 300 -7.16 10.58 12.01
C ASN A 300 -7.57 9.50 13.02
N PHE A 301 -6.58 8.79 13.57
CA PHE A 301 -6.77 7.68 14.50
C PHE A 301 -6.62 8.09 15.98
N GLY A 302 -7.42 7.47 16.83
CA GLY A 302 -7.29 7.53 18.29
C GLY A 302 -6.26 6.53 18.81
N ALA A 303 -5.97 6.62 20.11
CA ALA A 303 -5.03 5.74 20.79
C ALA A 303 -5.51 4.28 20.91
N ASP A 304 -6.71 3.95 20.43
CA ASP A 304 -7.29 2.61 20.36
C ASP A 304 -7.27 2.00 18.95
N GLY A 305 -6.64 2.68 17.97
CA GLY A 305 -6.52 2.21 16.59
C GLY A 305 -7.74 2.43 15.72
N PHE A 306 -8.76 3.15 16.22
CA PHE A 306 -9.97 3.49 15.46
C PHE A 306 -10.03 4.99 15.17
N SER A 307 -10.71 5.36 14.09
CA SER A 307 -10.86 6.75 13.67
C SER A 307 -11.67 7.56 14.67
N VAL A 308 -11.25 8.79 14.90
CA VAL A 308 -11.93 9.76 15.78
C VAL A 308 -12.55 10.89 14.95
N PRO A 309 -13.70 11.45 15.38
CA PRO A 309 -14.38 12.48 14.60
C PRO A 309 -13.63 13.82 14.66
N GLY A 310 -13.80 14.65 13.63
CA GLY A 310 -13.07 15.90 13.47
C GLY A 310 -11.65 15.68 12.96
N GLY A 311 -10.71 16.53 13.38
CA GLY A 311 -9.32 16.51 12.90
C GLY A 311 -9.12 17.39 11.66
N SER A 312 -8.03 17.12 10.93
CA SER A 312 -7.70 17.73 9.64
C SER A 312 -7.37 16.61 8.65
N PRO A 313 -7.63 16.79 7.34
CA PRO A 313 -7.23 15.83 6.31
C PRO A 313 -5.71 15.60 6.25
N ASP A 314 -5.29 14.45 5.73
CA ASP A 314 -3.88 14.09 5.57
C ASP A 314 -3.37 14.51 4.19
N MET A 315 -2.71 15.66 4.15
CA MET A 315 -2.22 16.25 2.90
C MET A 315 -0.96 15.57 2.32
N MET A 316 -0.54 14.43 2.86
CA MET A 316 0.81 13.89 2.66
C MET A 316 0.81 12.46 2.10
N ASN A 317 0.05 11.56 2.69
CA ASN A 317 0.09 10.14 2.35
C ASN A 317 -0.89 9.81 1.23
N ASN A 318 -0.44 9.13 0.17
CA ASN A 318 -1.33 8.61 -0.89
C ASN A 318 -2.12 7.35 -0.47
N THR A 319 -2.26 7.14 0.83
CA THR A 319 -3.10 6.12 1.46
C THR A 319 -3.81 6.77 2.63
N GLU A 320 -5.14 6.84 2.58
CA GLU A 320 -5.96 7.37 3.66
C GLU A 320 -6.95 6.33 4.16
N GLY A 321 -6.89 6.01 5.46
CA GLY A 321 -7.75 5.02 6.10
C GLY A 321 -8.73 5.63 7.10
N VAL A 322 -9.97 5.09 7.13
CA VAL A 322 -10.96 5.36 8.18
C VAL A 322 -11.51 4.04 8.71
N PHE A 323 -11.24 3.72 9.99
CA PHE A 323 -11.69 2.50 10.66
C PHE A 323 -12.66 2.82 11.79
N LEU A 324 -13.88 2.31 11.68
CA LEU A 324 -15.00 2.63 12.53
C LEU A 324 -15.64 1.34 13.03
N ARG A 325 -16.11 1.37 14.28
CA ARG A 325 -16.83 0.28 14.94
C ARG A 325 -18.01 0.84 15.73
N ASN A 326 -18.99 0.00 16.02
CA ASN A 326 -20.22 0.39 16.72
C ASN A 326 -20.93 1.58 16.04
N LEU A 327 -20.95 1.65 14.69
CA LEU A 327 -21.50 2.80 13.98
C LEU A 327 -22.98 3.04 14.32
N ASN A 328 -23.76 1.96 14.43
CA ASN A 328 -25.20 2.01 14.75
C ASN A 328 -25.94 3.06 13.91
N SER A 329 -25.66 3.08 12.60
CA SER A 329 -26.22 4.06 11.65
C SER A 329 -26.76 3.35 10.43
N ASP A 330 -27.92 3.81 9.95
CA ASP A 330 -28.58 3.28 8.74
C ASP A 330 -27.95 3.80 7.44
N ILE A 331 -27.13 4.84 7.55
CA ILE A 331 -26.48 5.48 6.41
C ILE A 331 -25.13 6.07 6.81
N VAL A 332 -24.11 5.70 6.04
CA VAL A 332 -22.77 6.26 6.12
C VAL A 332 -22.43 6.81 4.75
N THR A 333 -21.99 8.07 4.68
CA THR A 333 -21.55 8.68 3.42
C THR A 333 -20.05 8.70 3.36
N ILE A 334 -19.48 8.12 2.30
CA ILE A 334 -18.05 8.20 2.02
C ILE A 334 -17.86 9.24 0.93
N THR A 335 -16.88 10.13 1.11
CA THR A 335 -16.51 11.18 0.16
C THR A 335 -15.01 11.17 -0.06
N VAL A 336 -14.59 11.23 -1.32
CA VAL A 336 -13.22 11.47 -1.75
C VAL A 336 -13.19 12.86 -2.38
N THR A 337 -12.36 13.75 -1.88
CA THR A 337 -12.22 15.14 -2.36
C THR A 337 -10.87 15.33 -3.02
N ALA A 338 -10.85 15.91 -4.21
CA ALA A 338 -9.64 16.38 -4.87
C ALA A 338 -9.15 17.67 -4.21
N ALA A 339 -8.52 17.56 -3.04
CA ALA A 339 -8.09 18.69 -2.21
C ALA A 339 -7.08 19.59 -2.93
N ASN A 340 -6.19 18.98 -3.73
CA ASN A 340 -5.30 19.68 -4.66
C ASN A 340 -4.90 18.78 -5.83
N ILE A 341 -5.18 19.19 -7.06
CA ILE A 341 -4.70 18.53 -8.28
C ILE A 341 -3.65 19.43 -8.94
N ALA A 342 -2.39 19.02 -8.89
CA ALA A 342 -1.24 19.83 -9.31
C ALA A 342 -0.33 19.13 -10.32
N GLY A 343 -0.62 17.88 -10.70
CA GLY A 343 0.10 17.18 -11.76
C GLY A 343 -0.72 16.07 -12.39
N ASP A 344 -0.18 15.55 -13.49
CA ASP A 344 -0.75 14.46 -14.28
C ASP A 344 -0.57 13.12 -13.56
N GLY A 345 -1.63 12.69 -12.87
CA GLY A 345 -1.68 11.42 -12.15
C GLY A 345 -2.07 10.26 -13.06
N VAL A 346 -2.72 10.52 -14.19
CA VAL A 346 -3.24 9.52 -15.14
C VAL A 346 -2.78 9.88 -16.57
N PRO A 347 -1.49 9.74 -16.86
CA PRO A 347 -0.94 10.12 -18.16
C PRO A 347 -1.64 9.39 -19.30
N ASN A 348 -1.60 9.97 -20.50
CA ASN A 348 -2.29 9.46 -21.69
C ASN A 348 -3.83 9.47 -21.61
N LEU A 349 -4.41 9.97 -20.52
CA LEU A 349 -5.83 10.26 -20.34
C LEU A 349 -5.96 11.72 -19.87
N GLY A 350 -7.16 12.31 -19.98
CA GLY A 350 -7.44 13.60 -19.36
C GLY A 350 -6.59 14.77 -19.86
N ASP A 351 -6.05 15.55 -18.92
CA ASP A 351 -5.25 16.75 -19.13
C ASP A 351 -3.99 16.73 -18.23
N ASP A 352 -3.15 17.77 -18.29
CA ASP A 352 -1.86 17.79 -17.56
C ASP A 352 -2.01 17.86 -16.02
N THR A 353 -3.25 17.90 -15.50
CA THR A 353 -3.60 17.94 -14.08
C THR A 353 -4.82 17.08 -13.80
N ASP A 354 -4.61 15.78 -13.59
CA ASP A 354 -5.69 14.87 -13.24
C ASP A 354 -5.30 13.84 -12.19
N GLN A 355 -6.31 13.20 -11.59
CA GLN A 355 -6.11 12.13 -10.63
C GLN A 355 -7.33 11.21 -10.56
N ASP A 356 -7.10 9.90 -10.75
CA ASP A 356 -8.04 8.85 -10.38
C ASP A 356 -7.69 8.27 -9.00
N PHE A 357 -8.52 7.35 -8.50
CA PHE A 357 -8.25 6.69 -7.23
C PHE A 357 -8.86 5.28 -7.18
N ALA A 358 -8.39 4.49 -6.23
CA ALA A 358 -9.02 3.26 -5.79
C ALA A 358 -9.52 3.39 -4.35
N LEU A 359 -10.66 2.77 -4.06
CA LEU A 359 -11.25 2.71 -2.73
C LEU A 359 -11.71 1.29 -2.44
N ALA A 360 -11.28 0.73 -1.31
CA ALA A 360 -11.84 -0.50 -0.76
C ALA A 360 -12.59 -0.19 0.53
N VAL A 361 -13.80 -0.74 0.68
CA VAL A 361 -14.61 -0.58 1.88
C VAL A 361 -15.05 -1.94 2.39
N TYR A 362 -14.50 -2.33 3.53
CA TYR A 362 -14.90 -3.51 4.28
C TYR A 362 -15.96 -3.10 5.30
N TYR A 363 -17.11 -3.75 5.31
CA TYR A 363 -18.19 -3.40 6.25
C TYR A 363 -18.99 -4.62 6.72
N SER A 364 -19.52 -4.53 7.94
CA SER A 364 -20.44 -5.49 8.52
C SER A 364 -21.79 -4.82 8.82
N LEU A 365 -22.86 -5.60 8.73
CA LEU A 365 -24.20 -5.18 9.15
C LEU A 365 -24.50 -5.81 10.53
N SER A 366 -25.19 -5.08 11.40
CA SER A 366 -25.55 -5.51 12.76
C SER A 366 -26.47 -6.74 12.78
N ASP A 367 -27.18 -7.01 11.69
CA ASP A 367 -28.01 -8.21 11.53
C ASP A 367 -27.38 -9.18 10.50
N LYS A 368 -26.94 -10.35 10.96
CA LYS A 368 -26.20 -11.35 10.16
C LYS A 368 -27.06 -12.09 9.10
N THR A 369 -28.19 -11.52 8.70
CA THR A 369 -29.19 -12.20 7.87
C THR A 369 -29.52 -11.45 6.56
N TYR A 370 -28.74 -11.80 5.52
CA TYR A 370 -29.04 -11.82 4.07
C TYR A 370 -28.58 -10.69 3.12
N LYS A 371 -27.90 -11.19 2.06
CA LYS A 371 -28.04 -10.98 0.60
C LYS A 371 -27.76 -9.61 -0.01
N TYR A 372 -26.60 -9.56 -0.67
CA TYR A 372 -26.28 -8.80 -1.88
C TYR A 372 -26.99 -7.45 -2.04
N ILE A 373 -26.32 -6.40 -1.57
CA ILE A 373 -26.65 -5.02 -1.97
C ILE A 373 -26.00 -4.79 -3.34
N LEU A 374 -26.82 -4.59 -4.38
CA LEU A 374 -26.37 -4.03 -5.65
C LEU A 374 -26.38 -2.50 -5.50
N PRO A 375 -25.22 -1.81 -5.49
CA PRO A 375 -25.20 -0.36 -5.40
C PRO A 375 -25.83 0.26 -6.66
N ILE A 376 -26.73 1.21 -6.46
CA ILE A 376 -27.21 2.11 -7.52
C ILE A 376 -26.25 3.31 -7.50
N ILE A 377 -25.37 3.37 -8.51
CA ILE A 377 -24.46 4.48 -8.75
C ILE A 377 -25.30 5.66 -9.29
N TYR A 378 -25.31 6.79 -8.60
CA TYR A 378 -25.75 8.07 -9.18
C TYR A 378 -24.51 8.76 -9.75
N ARG A 379 -24.60 9.17 -11.02
CA ARG A 379 -23.59 9.99 -11.71
C ARG A 379 -23.88 11.47 -11.49
#